data_AF-A0AAD6WVR4-F1
#
_entry.id   AF-A0AAD6WVR4-F1
#
_cell.length_a   1.000
_cell.length_b   1.000
_cell.length_c   1.000
_cell.angle_alpha   90.00
_cell.angle_beta   90.00
_cell.angle_gamma   90.00
#
_symmetry.space_group_name_H-M   'P 1'
#
loop_
_entity.id
_entity.type
_entity.pdbx_description
1 polymer ?
#
loop_
_entity_poly.entity_id
_entity_poly.type
_entity_poly.pdbx_seq_one_letter_code
_entity_poly.pdbx_strand_id
1 'polypeptide(L)'
;AFNFTTVQKHFALLQDTLDNDGNPIPASNIYNFDEIGIQIGGGRKGSGEQFFYGTNDLSKYKISSEDLELVTILETVCLDGAAPVPPCFVFQGVNMCPESLRSGVTCA
;
A
#
# COMPACT_ATOMS: atom_id res chain seq x y z
N ALA A 1 -14.65 19.33 15.97
CA ALA A 1 -15.23 19.76 14.68
C ALA A 1 -14.19 20.57 13.92
N PHE A 2 -14.04 20.38 12.62
CA PHE A 2 -13.10 21.16 11.81
C PHE A 2 -13.61 22.60 11.61
N ASN A 3 -12.68 23.56 11.51
CA ASN A 3 -13.02 24.94 11.18
C ASN A 3 -13.33 25.02 9.67
N PHE A 4 -14.60 25.19 9.33
CA PHE A 4 -15.08 25.18 7.95
C PHE A 4 -14.39 26.23 7.07
N THR A 5 -14.21 27.44 7.57
CA THR A 5 -13.53 28.53 6.85
C THR A 5 -12.09 28.18 6.53
N THR A 6 -11.37 27.58 7.48
CA THR A 6 -9.98 27.15 7.28
C THR A 6 -9.89 26.04 6.24
N VAL A 7 -10.79 25.06 6.30
CA VAL A 7 -10.85 23.94 5.35
C VAL A 7 -11.15 24.43 3.94
N GLN A 8 -12.16 25.29 3.78
CA GLN A 8 -12.48 25.88 2.48
C GLN A 8 -11.33 26.69 1.91
N LYS A 9 -10.69 27.54 2.73
CA LYS A 9 -9.54 28.34 2.29
C LYS A 9 -8.39 27.44 1.82
N HIS A 10 -8.15 26.32 2.50
CA HIS A 10 -7.13 25.36 2.11
C HIS A 10 -7.42 24.76 0.73
N PHE A 11 -8.63 24.24 0.49
CA PHE A 11 -8.98 23.66 -0.81
C PHE A 11 -9.02 24.67 -1.95
N ALA A 12 -9.44 25.92 -1.68
CA ALA A 12 -9.39 26.99 -2.68
C ALA A 12 -7.94 27.31 -3.10
N LEU A 13 -7.03 27.39 -2.13
CA LEU A 13 -5.61 27.63 -2.40
C LEU A 13 -4.98 26.45 -3.15
N LEU A 14 -5.34 25.22 -2.77
CA LEU A 14 -4.86 24.02 -3.45
C LEU A 14 -5.30 24.03 -4.93
N GLN A 15 -6.58 24.28 -5.20
CA GLN A 15 -7.10 24.34 -6.58
C GLN A 15 -6.40 25.43 -7.40
N ASP A 16 -6.24 26.63 -6.83
CA ASP A 16 -5.54 27.73 -7.48
C ASP A 16 -4.07 27.38 -7.79
N THR A 17 -3.39 26.66 -6.89
CA THR A 17 -2.01 26.20 -7.11
C THR A 17 -1.94 25.17 -8.25
N LEU A 18 -2.90 24.25 -8.32
CA LEU A 18 -2.93 23.24 -9.37
C LEU A 18 -3.22 23.85 -10.75
N ASP A 19 -4.07 24.87 -10.80
CA ASP A 19 -4.57 25.41 -12.07
C ASP A 19 -3.77 26.62 -12.58
N ASN A 20 -3.21 27.45 -11.69
CA ASN A 20 -2.78 28.81 -12.04
C ASN A 20 -1.29 29.13 -11.75
N ASP A 21 -0.49 28.24 -11.17
CA ASP A 21 0.92 28.51 -10.82
C ASP A 21 1.88 28.41 -12.03
N GLY A 22 1.72 29.32 -12.99
CA GLY A 22 2.62 29.49 -14.15
C GLY A 22 2.54 28.40 -15.23
N ASN A 23 2.21 27.16 -14.84
CA ASN A 23 1.82 26.04 -15.68
C ASN A 23 0.86 25.13 -14.90
N PRO A 24 -0.35 24.84 -15.43
CA PRO A 24 -1.27 23.92 -14.77
C PRO A 24 -0.63 22.54 -14.57
N ILE A 25 -0.76 21.97 -13.38
CA ILE A 25 -0.25 20.64 -13.05
C ILE A 25 -1.22 19.61 -13.65
N PRO A 26 -0.78 18.73 -14.57
CA PRO A 26 -1.64 17.68 -15.11
C PRO A 26 -2.14 16.74 -14.01
N ALA A 27 -3.39 16.29 -14.10
CA ALA A 27 -3.96 15.33 -13.15
C ALA A 27 -3.15 14.02 -13.05
N SER A 28 -2.50 13.61 -14.16
CA SER A 28 -1.58 12.47 -14.22
C SER A 28 -0.32 12.63 -13.36
N ASN A 29 -0.04 13.84 -12.89
CA ASN A 29 1.14 14.17 -12.08
C ASN A 29 0.77 14.40 -10.60
N ILE A 30 -0.50 14.25 -10.24
CA ILE A 30 -1.00 14.36 -8.86
C ILE A 30 -1.24 12.95 -8.35
N TYR A 31 -0.40 12.51 -7.42
CA TYR A 31 -0.41 11.15 -6.90
C TYR A 31 -0.94 11.13 -5.46
N ASN A 32 -1.86 10.22 -5.18
CA ASN A 32 -2.16 9.78 -3.83
C ASN A 32 -1.36 8.50 -3.55
N PHE A 33 -0.69 8.45 -2.40
CA PHE A 33 0.08 7.30 -1.94
C PHE A 33 -0.48 6.84 -0.60
N ASP A 34 -0.72 5.54 -0.44
CA ASP A 34 -1.22 4.99 0.83
C ASP A 34 -0.64 3.60 1.13
N GLU A 35 -0.76 3.20 2.40
CA GLU A 35 -0.32 1.92 2.94
C GLU A 35 -1.51 1.05 3.36
N ILE A 36 -1.50 -0.22 2.91
CA ILE A 36 -2.40 -1.25 3.41
C ILE A 36 -1.59 -2.29 4.19
N GLY A 37 -1.80 -2.36 5.50
CA GLY A 37 -1.28 -3.42 6.36
C GLY A 37 -2.19 -4.63 6.37
N ILE A 38 -1.67 -5.79 5.95
CA ILE A 38 -2.36 -7.08 5.98
C ILE A 38 -1.69 -7.99 7.00
N GLN A 39 -2.48 -8.55 7.91
CA GLN A 39 -2.05 -9.59 8.83
C GLN A 39 -2.53 -10.94 8.35
N ILE A 40 -1.58 -11.85 8.11
CA ILE A 40 -1.84 -13.24 7.74
C ILE A 40 -1.41 -14.11 8.93
N GLY A 41 -2.37 -14.82 9.54
CA GLY A 41 -2.12 -15.65 10.72
C GLY A 41 -2.13 -14.88 12.05
N GLY A 42 -1.54 -15.46 13.10
CA GLY A 42 -1.52 -14.88 14.46
C GLY A 42 -2.88 -14.84 15.18
N GLY A 43 -3.90 -15.54 14.66
CA GLY A 43 -5.23 -15.58 15.24
C GLY A 43 -5.36 -16.61 16.36
N ARG A 44 -5.46 -16.16 17.63
CA ARG A 44 -5.68 -17.04 18.80
C ARG A 44 -7.07 -17.70 18.89
N LYS A 45 -7.93 -17.55 17.89
CA LYS A 45 -9.22 -18.26 17.81
C LYS A 45 -9.12 -19.32 16.72
N GLY A 46 -8.49 -20.45 17.07
CA GLY A 46 -8.52 -21.63 16.21
C GLY A 46 -9.95 -22.12 16.07
N SER A 47 -10.49 -22.11 14.85
CA SER A 47 -11.77 -22.75 14.53
C SER A 47 -11.72 -24.28 14.71
N GLY A 48 -10.55 -24.83 15.04
CA GLY A 48 -10.28 -26.27 15.05
C GLY A 48 -10.12 -26.84 13.65
N GLU A 49 -10.19 -26.01 12.61
CA GLU A 49 -10.05 -26.44 11.22
C GLU A 49 -8.58 -26.65 10.86
N GLN A 50 -8.27 -27.85 10.39
CA GLN A 50 -6.98 -28.21 9.82
C GLN A 50 -7.12 -28.25 8.31
N PHE A 51 -6.19 -27.62 7.61
CA PHE A 51 -6.12 -27.67 6.16
C PHE A 51 -5.11 -28.74 5.74
N PHE A 52 -5.53 -29.66 4.88
CA PHE A 52 -4.64 -30.62 4.24
C PHE A 52 -4.05 -29.99 2.98
N TYR A 53 -2.73 -29.88 2.93
CA TYR A 53 -2.00 -29.41 1.76
C TYR A 53 -1.28 -30.57 1.08
N GLY A 54 -1.16 -30.51 -0.24
CA GLY A 54 -0.34 -31.46 -0.99
C GLY A 54 1.12 -31.32 -0.61
N THR A 55 1.87 -32.42 -0.65
CA THR A 55 3.30 -32.48 -0.25
C THR A 55 4.22 -31.51 -1.00
N ASN A 56 3.81 -31.05 -2.19
CA ASN A 56 4.59 -30.11 -3.01
C ASN A 56 4.25 -28.63 -2.73
N ASP A 57 3.26 -28.34 -1.89
CA ASP A 57 2.76 -26.98 -1.62
C ASP A 57 3.43 -26.39 -0.36
N LEU A 58 4.76 -26.39 -0.36
CA LEU A 58 5.60 -26.06 0.81
C LEU A 58 5.42 -24.63 1.33
N SER A 59 5.02 -23.69 0.47
CA SER A 59 4.75 -22.30 0.84
C SER A 59 3.58 -22.16 1.83
N LYS A 60 2.62 -23.09 1.77
CA LYS A 60 1.45 -23.11 2.68
C LYS A 60 1.75 -23.75 4.03
N TYR A 61 2.80 -24.56 4.11
CA TYR A 61 3.24 -25.17 5.37
C TYR A 61 3.89 -24.14 6.31
N LYS A 62 4.50 -23.08 5.76
CA LYS A 62 5.20 -22.04 6.52
C LYS A 62 4.26 -21.09 7.27
N ILE A 63 3.00 -21.02 6.86
CA ILE A 63 1.97 -20.21 7.53
C ILE A 63 1.21 -21.14 8.47
N SER A 64 1.81 -21.48 9.61
CA SER A 64 1.08 -22.19 10.67
C SER A 64 0.14 -21.21 11.38
N SER A 65 -0.90 -21.70 12.06
CA SER A 65 -1.89 -20.83 12.73
C SER A 65 -1.29 -19.92 13.81
N GLU A 66 -0.10 -20.26 14.31
CA GLU A 66 0.63 -19.51 15.33
C GLU A 66 1.59 -18.48 14.73
N ASP A 67 1.96 -18.63 13.45
CA ASP A 67 2.86 -17.71 12.77
C ASP A 67 2.10 -16.44 12.37
N LEU A 68 2.66 -15.29 12.72
CA LEU A 68 2.12 -13.98 12.38
C LEU A 68 2.99 -13.40 11.26
N GLU A 69 2.46 -13.40 10.05
CA GLU A 69 3.06 -12.76 8.90
C GLU A 69 2.38 -11.40 8.67
N LEU A 70 3.18 -10.34 8.60
CA LEU A 70 2.68 -9.01 8.21
C LEU A 70 3.17 -8.71 6.79
N VAL A 71 2.22 -8.32 5.96
CA VAL A 71 2.47 -7.84 4.60
C VAL A 71 1.97 -6.41 4.53
N THR A 72 2.87 -5.49 4.21
CA THR A 72 2.51 -4.10 3.91
C THR A 72 2.46 -3.94 2.39
N ILE A 73 1.36 -3.44 1.86
CA ILE A 73 1.21 -3.05 0.46
C ILE A 73 1.32 -1.53 0.37
N LEU A 74 2.21 -1.06 -0.49
CA LEU A 74 2.32 0.36 -0.84
C LEU A 74 1.67 0.55 -2.20
N GLU A 75 0.64 1.39 -2.27
CA GLU A 75 -0.09 1.67 -3.50
C GLU A 75 -0.07 3.16 -3.85
N THR A 76 -0.22 3.44 -5.14
CA THR A 76 -0.23 4.80 -5.65
C THR A 76 -1.21 4.93 -6.80
N VAL A 77 -2.05 5.95 -6.76
CA VAL A 77 -3.05 6.24 -7.80
C VAL A 77 -2.97 7.71 -8.17
N CYS A 78 -3.05 8.00 -9.46
CA CYS A 78 -3.11 9.35 -10.00
C CYS A 78 -4.52 9.93 -9.87
N LEU A 79 -4.64 11.25 -9.84
CA LEU A 79 -5.94 11.92 -9.80
C LEU A 79 -6.81 11.63 -11.04
N ASP A 80 -6.20 11.32 -12.18
CA ASP A 80 -6.89 10.90 -13.40
C ASP A 80 -7.37 9.44 -13.38
N GLY A 81 -7.12 8.71 -12.28
CA GLY A 81 -7.48 7.31 -12.09
C GLY A 81 -6.46 6.31 -12.63
N ALA A 82 -5.36 6.75 -13.24
CA ALA A 82 -4.28 5.85 -13.66
C ALA A 82 -3.44 5.38 -12.46
N ALA A 83 -2.86 4.18 -12.56
CA ALA A 83 -1.91 3.64 -11.58
C ALA A 83 -0.62 3.21 -12.30
N PRO A 84 0.21 4.17 -12.76
CA PRO A 84 1.42 3.86 -13.54
C PRO A 84 2.53 3.22 -12.70
N VAL A 85 2.46 3.36 -11.37
CA VAL A 85 3.38 2.71 -10.43
C VAL A 85 2.70 1.44 -9.91
N PRO A 86 3.29 0.25 -10.13
CA PRO A 86 2.73 -0.99 -9.60
C PRO A 86 2.82 -1.02 -8.07
N PRO A 87 1.92 -1.74 -7.39
CA PRO A 87 1.96 -1.86 -5.94
C PRO A 87 3.25 -2.57 -5.50
N CYS A 88 3.80 -2.13 -4.37
CA CYS A 88 4.99 -2.73 -3.76
C CYS A 88 4.59 -3.52 -2.51
N PHE A 89 5.17 -4.71 -2.35
CA PHE A 89 4.93 -5.57 -1.18
C PHE A 89 6.16 -5.55 -0.27
N VAL A 90 5.92 -5.30 1.02
CA VAL A 90 6.94 -5.30 2.07
C VAL A 90 6.60 -6.44 3.03
N PHE A 91 7.48 -7.45 3.09
CA PHE A 91 7.37 -8.58 4.00
C PHE A 91 8.17 -8.34 5.29
N GLN A 92 7.90 -9.08 6.36
CA GLN A 92 8.70 -8.97 7.58
C GLN A 92 10.14 -9.46 7.38
N GLY A 93 11.09 -8.77 8.00
CA GLY A 93 12.48 -9.23 8.11
C GLY A 93 13.34 -9.14 6.85
N VAL A 94 12.80 -8.67 5.71
CA VAL A 94 13.60 -8.36 4.51
C VAL A 94 14.22 -6.97 4.64
N ASN A 95 15.54 -6.87 4.43
CA ASN A 95 16.20 -5.58 4.28
C ASN A 95 15.71 -4.92 2.99
N MET A 96 15.17 -3.71 3.08
CA MET A 96 14.80 -2.94 1.90
C MET A 96 16.04 -2.68 1.03
N CYS A 97 16.05 -3.25 -0.19
CA CYS A 97 17.04 -2.90 -1.20
C CYS A 97 16.83 -1.44 -1.63
N PRO A 98 17.88 -0.63 -1.85
CA PRO A 98 17.75 0.74 -2.36
C PRO A 98 16.98 0.81 -3.69
N GLU A 99 17.05 -0.24 -4.52
CA GLU A 99 16.33 -0.36 -5.79
C GLU A 99 14.82 -0.65 -5.65
N SER A 100 14.32 -1.16 -4.51
CA SER A 100 12.90 -1.53 -4.38
C SER A 100 11.96 -0.32 -4.47
N LEU A 101 12.47 0.88 -4.19
CA LEU A 101 11.76 2.15 -4.39
C LEU A 101 11.76 2.62 -5.86
N ARG A 102 12.61 2.06 -6.72
CA ARG A 102 12.81 2.53 -8.12
C ARG A 102 12.18 1.62 -9.18
N SER A 103 11.88 0.36 -8.89
CA SER A 103 11.49 -0.61 -9.92
C SER A 103 10.16 -1.32 -9.68
N GLY A 104 9.51 -1.15 -8.51
CA GLY A 104 8.32 -1.95 -8.18
C GLY A 104 8.61 -3.45 -8.07
N VAL A 105 9.87 -3.84 -7.87
CA VAL A 105 10.31 -5.22 -7.73
C VAL A 105 10.73 -5.47 -6.28
N THR A 106 10.13 -6.49 -5.67
CA THR A 106 10.57 -7.06 -4.41
C THR A 106 11.92 -7.77 -4.60
N CYS A 107 12.90 -7.46 -3.75
CA CYS A 107 14.06 -8.33 -3.57
C CYS A 107 13.59 -9.61 -2.88
N ALA A 108 13.71 -10.75 -3.57
CA ALA A 108 13.58 -12.08 -3.00
C ALA A 108 14.92 -12.53 -2.38
#